data_AF-X1JZM0-F1
#
_entry.id   AF-X1JZM0-F1
#
_cell.length_a   1.000
_cell.length_b   1.000
_cell.length_c   1.000
_cell.angle_alpha   90.00
_cell.angle_beta   90.00
_cell.angle_gamma   90.00
#
_symmetry.space_group_name_H-M   'P 1'
#
loop_
_entity.id
_entity.type
_entity.pdbx_description
1 polymer ?
#
loop_
_entity_poly.entity_id
_entity_poly.type
_entity_poly.pdbx_seq_one_letter_code
_entity_poly.pdbx_strand_id
1 'polypeptide(L)'
;MASPGAAGAGTLVRQYFSDGFYPTGNANPTDSLAPSAALLKAMLVNCADPSISGYTNVPNNNIGWGRIDLDSVLYFSGDTKNLAIVDEETGLSTGQFVEYTYSVNSSSVP
;
A
#
# COMPACT_ATOMS: atom_id res chain seq x y z
N MET A 1 -12.15 -19.96 -1.51
CA MET A 1 -10.73 -19.84 -1.93
C MET A 1 -10.19 -18.40 -1.93
N ALA A 2 -10.93 -17.36 -1.50
CA ALA A 2 -10.44 -15.97 -1.51
C ALA A 2 -9.37 -15.66 -0.43
N SER A 3 -9.54 -16.21 0.78
CA SER A 3 -8.61 -16.00 1.90
C SER A 3 -7.14 -16.38 1.61
N PRO A 4 -6.81 -17.55 1.03
CA PRO A 4 -5.43 -17.88 0.70
C PRO A 4 -4.83 -16.96 -0.38
N GLY A 5 -5.65 -16.44 -1.30
CA GLY A 5 -5.19 -15.45 -2.28
C GLY A 5 -4.79 -14.13 -1.62
N ALA A 6 -5.61 -13.63 -0.69
CA ALA A 6 -5.28 -12.45 0.10
C ALA A 6 -4.04 -12.66 0.99
N ALA A 7 -3.86 -13.85 1.56
CA ALA A 7 -2.67 -14.19 2.34
C ALA A 7 -1.40 -14.20 1.47
N GLY A 8 -1.48 -14.76 0.25
CA GLY A 8 -0.39 -14.72 -0.72
C GLY A 8 -0.03 -13.29 -1.12
N ALA A 9 -1.04 -12.45 -1.41
CA ALA A 9 -0.82 -11.05 -1.72
C ALA A 9 -0.15 -10.28 -0.56
N GLY A 10 -0.62 -10.47 0.68
CA GLY A 10 0.02 -9.89 1.85
C GLY A 10 1.46 -10.37 2.05
N THR A 11 1.77 -11.61 1.68
CA THR A 11 3.13 -12.15 1.70
C THR A 11 4.02 -11.46 0.67
N LEU A 12 3.53 -11.21 -0.55
CA LEU A 12 4.27 -10.47 -1.58
C LEU A 12 4.54 -9.03 -1.16
N VAL A 13 3.57 -8.35 -0.54
CA VAL A 13 3.80 -7.00 0.02
C VAL A 13 4.88 -7.04 1.11
N ARG A 14 4.84 -8.04 2.00
CA ARG A 14 5.89 -8.19 3.03
C ARG A 14 7.26 -8.44 2.40
N GLN A 15 7.33 -9.28 1.37
CA GLN A 15 8.55 -9.57 0.63
C GLN A 15 9.10 -8.32 -0.07
N TYR A 16 8.24 -7.53 -0.72
CA TYR A 16 8.60 -6.27 -1.38
C TYR A 16 9.34 -5.32 -0.43
N PHE A 17 8.85 -5.19 0.80
CA PHE A 17 9.51 -4.39 1.83
C PHE A 17 10.76 -5.05 2.42
N SER A 18 10.72 -6.36 2.64
CA SER A 18 11.85 -7.10 3.23
C SER A 18 13.06 -7.18 2.28
N ASP A 19 12.83 -7.23 0.98
CA ASP A 19 13.89 -7.20 -0.05
C ASP A 19 14.35 -5.78 -0.38
N GLY A 20 13.74 -4.77 0.24
CA GLY A 20 14.12 -3.37 0.09
C GLY A 20 13.82 -2.79 -1.28
N PHE A 21 12.68 -3.14 -1.89
CA PHE A 21 12.24 -2.48 -3.13
C PHE A 21 11.79 -1.04 -2.88
N TYR A 22 11.22 -0.73 -1.72
CA TYR A 22 10.93 0.65 -1.33
C TYR A 22 12.18 1.31 -0.74
N PRO A 23 12.52 2.57 -1.10
CA PRO A 23 11.72 3.53 -1.86
C PRO A 23 12.07 3.63 -3.36
N THR A 24 13.09 2.93 -3.83
CA THR A 24 13.66 3.18 -5.17
C THR A 24 12.98 2.42 -6.30
N GLY A 25 12.16 1.41 -5.97
CA GLY A 25 11.56 0.46 -6.88
C GLY A 25 12.51 -0.65 -7.35
N ASN A 26 13.74 -0.68 -6.83
CA ASN A 26 14.73 -1.73 -7.06
C ASN A 26 15.11 -2.37 -5.73
N ALA A 27 15.27 -3.71 -5.71
CA ALA A 27 15.70 -4.40 -4.50
C ALA A 27 17.09 -3.92 -4.05
N ASN A 28 17.16 -3.37 -2.84
CA ASN A 28 18.38 -2.95 -2.19
C ASN A 28 18.35 -3.39 -0.71
N PRO A 29 19.26 -4.29 -0.28
CA PRO A 29 19.27 -4.77 1.11
C PRO A 29 19.39 -3.68 2.18
N THR A 30 19.97 -2.52 1.86
CA THR A 30 20.05 -1.40 2.83
C THR A 30 18.72 -0.70 3.05
N ASP A 31 17.78 -0.85 2.12
CA ASP A 31 16.44 -0.26 2.18
C ASP A 31 15.40 -1.27 2.72
N SER A 32 15.86 -2.43 3.17
CA SER A 32 15.03 -3.47 3.80
C SER A 32 14.31 -2.92 5.03
N LEU A 33 13.01 -3.16 5.10
CA LEU A 33 12.18 -2.80 6.24
C LEU A 33 11.30 -3.96 6.69
N ALA A 34 11.04 -4.04 8.00
CA ALA A 34 10.11 -4.99 8.59
C ALA A 34 8.74 -4.30 8.74
N PRO A 35 7.77 -4.51 7.83
CA PRO A 35 6.52 -3.76 7.84
C PRO A 35 5.63 -4.22 9.00
N SER A 36 4.94 -3.27 9.63
CA SER A 36 3.92 -3.56 10.61
C SER A 36 2.72 -4.27 9.98
N ALA A 37 1.92 -4.97 10.80
CA ALA A 37 0.66 -5.55 10.34
C ALA A 37 -0.34 -4.46 9.85
N ALA A 38 -0.22 -3.23 10.38
CA ALA A 38 -1.04 -2.11 9.93
C ALA A 38 -0.63 -1.64 8.53
N LEU A 39 0.67 -1.52 8.25
CA LEU A 39 1.15 -1.18 6.90
C LEU A 39 0.75 -2.26 5.88
N LEU A 40 0.92 -3.54 6.20
CA LEU A 40 0.49 -4.62 5.30
C LEU A 40 -1.01 -4.55 4.99
N LYS A 41 -1.85 -4.26 5.99
CA LYS A 41 -3.28 -4.06 5.79
C LYS A 41 -3.57 -2.80 4.97
N ALA A 42 -2.87 -1.70 5.24
CA ALA A 42 -3.03 -0.44 4.50
C ALA A 42 -2.74 -0.64 3.01
N MET A 43 -1.67 -1.38 2.67
CA MET A 43 -1.35 -1.71 1.28
C MET A 43 -2.48 -2.53 0.62
N LEU A 44 -2.98 -3.57 1.28
CA LEU A 44 -4.04 -4.42 0.72
C LEU A 44 -5.38 -3.68 0.57
N VAL A 45 -5.70 -2.75 1.47
CA VAL A 45 -6.90 -1.90 1.39
C VAL A 45 -6.75 -0.84 0.29
N ASN A 46 -5.60 -0.16 0.24
CA ASN A 46 -5.35 0.91 -0.73
C ASN A 46 -5.24 0.38 -2.16
N CYS A 47 -4.78 -0.86 -2.33
CA CYS A 47 -4.70 -1.52 -3.63
C CYS A 47 -6.01 -2.14 -4.11
N ALA A 48 -7.08 -2.06 -3.30
CA ALA A 48 -8.32 -2.72 -3.63
C ALA A 48 -9.03 -1.96 -4.77
N ASP A 49 -9.25 -2.66 -5.88
CA ASP A 49 -9.99 -2.18 -7.04
C ASP A 49 -11.50 -2.31 -6.80
N PRO A 50 -12.24 -1.19 -6.70
CA PRO A 50 -13.67 -1.20 -6.43
C PRO A 50 -14.52 -1.38 -7.70
N SER A 51 -13.93 -1.54 -8.88
CA SER A 51 -14.63 -1.60 -10.19
C SER A 51 -15.40 -2.91 -10.44
N ILE A 52 -16.23 -3.31 -9.47
CA ILE A 52 -17.03 -4.52 -9.51
C ILE A 52 -18.47 -4.16 -9.84
N SER A 53 -18.95 -4.60 -11.00
CA SER A 53 -20.30 -4.33 -11.49
C SER A 53 -21.36 -4.69 -10.44
N GLY A 54 -22.28 -3.75 -10.19
CA GLY A 54 -23.35 -3.89 -9.20
C GLY A 54 -23.00 -3.41 -7.79
N TYR A 55 -21.76 -3.00 -7.54
CA TYR A 55 -21.32 -2.45 -6.25
C TYR A 55 -20.64 -1.09 -6.43
N THR A 56 -21.34 0.00 -6.08
CA THR A 56 -20.85 1.37 -6.30
C THR A 56 -20.42 2.09 -5.03
N ASN A 57 -20.82 1.59 -3.86
CA ASN A 57 -20.60 2.25 -2.58
C ASN A 57 -19.53 1.48 -1.82
N VAL A 58 -18.26 1.90 -1.89
CA VAL A 58 -17.17 1.28 -1.12
C VAL A 58 -16.78 2.16 0.09
N PRO A 59 -16.46 1.55 1.25
CA PRO A 59 -16.55 0.11 1.52
C PRO A 59 -18.00 -0.37 1.71
N ASN A 60 -18.28 -1.65 1.42
CA ASN A 60 -19.56 -2.29 1.75
C ASN A 60 -19.42 -3.76 2.18
N ASN A 61 -20.52 -4.37 2.64
CA ASN A 61 -20.53 -5.73 3.18
C ASN A 61 -20.43 -6.84 2.12
N ASN A 62 -20.47 -6.51 0.83
CA ASN A 62 -20.39 -7.48 -0.26
C ASN A 62 -18.95 -7.61 -0.80
N ILE A 63 -18.25 -6.49 -0.98
CA ILE A 63 -16.92 -6.46 -1.60
C ILE A 63 -15.85 -5.84 -0.69
N GLY A 64 -16.21 -5.36 0.49
CA GLY A 64 -15.29 -4.60 1.34
C GLY A 64 -14.80 -3.38 0.58
N TRP A 65 -13.49 -3.27 0.44
CA TRP A 65 -12.81 -2.21 -0.33
C TRP A 65 -12.66 -2.54 -1.82
N GLY A 66 -12.88 -3.79 -2.25
CA GLY A 66 -12.70 -4.22 -3.63
C GLY A 66 -11.82 -5.46 -3.76
N ARG A 67 -11.39 -5.74 -5.00
CA ARG A 67 -10.48 -6.84 -5.33
C ARG A 67 -9.03 -6.38 -5.15
N ILE A 68 -8.19 -7.17 -4.50
CA ILE A 68 -6.75 -6.89 -4.37
C ILE A 68 -6.10 -6.75 -5.76
N ASP A 69 -5.45 -5.63 -6.01
CA ASP A 69 -4.64 -5.34 -7.20
C ASP A 69 -3.30 -4.72 -6.79
N LEU A 70 -2.31 -5.56 -6.50
CA LEU A 70 -1.01 -5.12 -5.95
C LEU A 70 -0.24 -4.18 -6.88
N ASP A 71 -0.42 -4.28 -8.19
CA ASP A 71 0.22 -3.43 -9.20
C ASP A 71 -0.13 -1.95 -8.98
N SER A 72 -1.33 -1.69 -8.45
CA SER A 72 -1.78 -0.33 -8.16
C SER A 72 -1.03 0.34 -6.99
N VAL A 73 -0.23 -0.37 -6.19
CA VAL A 73 0.46 0.22 -5.02
C VAL A 73 1.93 -0.14 -4.90
N LEU A 74 2.38 -1.27 -5.46
CA LEU A 74 3.79 -1.64 -5.42
C LEU A 74 4.53 -0.83 -6.49
N TYR A 75 5.41 0.05 -6.04
CA TYR A 75 6.22 0.86 -6.93
C TYR A 75 7.47 0.09 -7.38
N PHE A 76 7.67 -0.02 -8.68
CA PHE A 76 8.88 -0.55 -9.27
C PHE A 76 9.59 0.50 -10.12
N SER A 77 10.90 0.31 -10.31
CA SER A 77 11.70 1.25 -11.07
C SER A 77 11.18 1.36 -12.51
N GLY A 78 10.84 2.59 -12.91
CA GLY A 78 10.25 2.88 -14.21
C GLY A 78 8.75 3.18 -14.17
N ASP A 79 8.08 2.92 -13.04
CA ASP A 79 6.68 3.29 -12.87
C ASP A 79 6.53 4.82 -12.81
N THR A 80 5.39 5.29 -13.30
CA THR A 80 5.06 6.72 -13.30
C THR A 80 4.54 7.22 -11.97
N LYS A 81 4.03 6.32 -11.11
CA LYS A 81 3.45 6.64 -9.81
C LYS A 81 4.36 6.11 -8.71
N ASN A 82 4.79 7.00 -7.83
CA ASN A 82 5.62 6.60 -6.69
C ASN A 82 4.75 6.12 -5.53
N LEU A 83 5.37 5.34 -4.64
CA LEU A 83 4.79 4.96 -3.37
C LEU A 83 5.37 5.87 -2.27
N ALA A 84 4.52 6.34 -1.36
CA ALA A 84 4.94 6.92 -0.09
C ALA A 84 4.26 6.13 1.03
N ILE A 85 5.05 5.70 2.02
CA ILE A 85 4.55 4.95 3.18
C ILE A 85 4.89 5.68 4.48
N VAL A 86 4.00 5.53 5.45
CA VAL A 86 4.17 5.96 6.83
C VAL A 86 3.79 4.76 7.69
N ASP A 87 4.74 4.25 8.46
CA ASP A 87 4.54 3.11 9.36
C ASP A 87 4.98 3.48 10.77
N GLU A 88 4.03 4.01 11.55
CA GLU A 88 4.29 4.57 12.88
C GLU A 88 3.77 3.64 13.98
N GLU A 89 4.68 3.10 14.79
CA GLU A 89 4.32 2.17 15.86
C GLU A 89 3.93 2.86 17.18
N THR A 90 4.42 4.09 17.41
CA THR A 90 4.27 4.77 18.71
C THR A 90 2.98 5.61 18.79
N GLY A 91 2.47 6.10 17.65
CA GLY A 91 1.28 6.93 17.58
C GLY A 91 1.46 8.35 18.13
N LEU A 92 0.35 9.06 18.37
CA LEU A 92 0.33 10.45 18.85
C LEU A 92 -0.50 10.59 20.12
N SER A 93 -0.01 11.42 21.04
CA SER A 93 -0.77 11.87 22.21
C SER A 93 -1.67 13.06 21.85
N THR A 94 -2.66 13.34 22.70
CA THR A 94 -3.55 14.50 22.55
C THR A 94 -2.74 15.80 22.39
N GLY A 95 -2.99 16.52 21.31
CA GLY A 95 -2.31 17.79 20.98
C GLY A 95 -1.02 17.64 20.18
N GLN A 96 -0.51 16.43 19.96
CA GLN A 96 0.59 16.18 19.03
C GLN A 96 0.08 16.03 17.60
N PHE A 97 0.91 16.39 16.63
CA PHE A 97 0.67 16.21 15.21
C PHE A 97 1.97 15.82 14.52
N VAL A 98 1.85 15.19 13.35
CA VAL A 98 2.94 15.00 12.40
C VAL A 98 2.49 15.59 11.08
N GLU A 99 3.36 16.37 10.46
CA GLU A 99 3.11 17.01 9.18
C GLU A 99 4.02 16.38 8.12
N TYR A 100 3.42 16.03 6.98
CA TYR A 100 4.12 15.48 5.83
C TYR A 100 3.96 16.42 4.65
N THR A 101 5.05 16.74 3.97
CA THR A 101 5.01 17.54 2.74
C THR A 101 5.42 16.67 1.56
N TYR A 102 4.59 16.64 0.53
CA TYR A 102 4.84 15.89 -0.70
C TYR A 102 4.94 16.85 -1.88
N SER A 103 5.90 16.59 -2.78
CA SER A 103 6.00 17.32 -4.05
C SER A 103 5.33 16.51 -5.15
N VAL A 104 4.23 17.02 -5.69
CA VAL A 104 3.49 16.39 -6.78
C VAL A 104 4.02 16.93 -8.10
N ASN A 105 4.69 16.07 -8.87
CA ASN A 105 5.40 16.45 -10.08
C ASN A 105 4.56 16.34 -11.37
N SER A 106 3.37 15.75 -11.29
CA SER A 106 2.50 15.49 -12.44
C SER A 106 1.06 15.90 -12.14
N SER A 107 0.39 16.49 -13.13
CA SER A 107 -1.04 16.88 -13.05
C SER A 107 -1.99 15.78 -13.53
N SER A 108 -1.46 14.67 -14.03
CA SER A 108 -2.24 13.57 -14.63
C SER A 108 -2.09 12.25 -13.87
N VAL A 109 -1.02 12.09 -13.10
CA VAL A 109 -0.75 10.94 -12.24
C VAL A 109 -0.17 11.51 -10.94
N PRO A 110 -0.78 11.27 -9.77
CA PRO A 110 -0.30 11.77 -8.49
C PRO A 110 1.05 11.17 -8.08
#